data_AF-A0A930FJP6-F1
#
_entry.id   AF-A0A930FJP6-F1
#
_cell.length_a   1.000
_cell.length_b   1.000
_cell.length_c   1.000
_cell.angle_alpha   90.00
_cell.angle_beta   90.00
_cell.angle_gamma   90.00
#
_symmetry.space_group_name_H-M   'P 1'
#
loop_
_entity.id
_entity.type
_entity.pdbx_description
1 polymer ?
#
loop_
_entity_poly.entity_id
_entity_poly.type
_entity_poly.pdbx_seq_one_letter_code
_entity_poly.pdbx_strand_id
1 'polypeptide(L)'
;DECRRYYTCIVGKYGMQASAVLKKVSNLEIKMICPLHAHIWRKDFDKIISLYEKWTSYSYEVNSVAIFYGSVYNNTALAADILAMKLAEKGIKNVKVFDTSKTDLSIMLSTAFQYSTLVFAAASYNAEVFDTVQHLLSEIKNHSLANRTVGLIENGSWVPTAKLLMEKQISAWKNTVILEPKVTVKSAVKEDSLAEIEKLADAIVASLEK
;
A
#
# COMPACT_ATOMS: atom_id res chain seq x y z
N ASP A 1 -16.12 2.98 -1.70
CA ASP A 1 -14.94 2.84 -2.57
C ASP A 1 -14.73 4.02 -3.50
N GLU A 2 -15.70 4.42 -4.33
CA GLU A 2 -15.50 5.54 -5.29
C GLU A 2 -15.05 6.87 -4.65
N CYS A 3 -15.62 7.28 -3.52
CA CYS A 3 -15.16 8.51 -2.84
C CYS A 3 -13.71 8.43 -2.36
N ARG A 4 -13.27 7.27 -1.86
CA ARG A 4 -11.86 7.07 -1.45
C ARG A 4 -10.99 7.15 -2.69
N ARG A 5 -11.33 6.42 -3.75
CA ARG A 5 -10.56 6.40 -5.01
C ARG A 5 -10.41 7.81 -5.57
N TYR A 6 -11.48 8.60 -5.60
CA TYR A 6 -11.44 10.01 -5.98
C TYR A 6 -10.47 10.80 -5.09
N TYR A 7 -10.65 10.73 -3.76
CA TYR A 7 -9.82 11.48 -2.83
C TYR A 7 -8.35 11.09 -2.96
N THR A 8 -8.03 9.80 -2.89
CA THR A 8 -6.66 9.30 -2.84
C THR A 8 -5.89 9.57 -4.13
N CYS A 9 -6.57 9.54 -5.29
CA CYS A 9 -5.93 9.71 -6.59
C CYS A 9 -5.87 11.16 -7.10
N ILE A 10 -6.60 12.09 -6.48
CA ILE A 10 -6.64 13.51 -6.93
C ILE A 10 -6.20 14.44 -5.82
N VAL A 11 -6.73 14.24 -4.62
CA VAL A 11 -6.56 15.15 -3.46
C VAL A 11 -5.51 14.62 -2.48
N GLY A 12 -5.17 13.32 -2.53
CA GLY A 12 -4.42 12.61 -1.50
C GLY A 12 -3.14 13.30 -1.03
N LYS A 13 -2.42 13.99 -1.93
CA LYS A 13 -1.23 14.80 -1.62
C LYS A 13 -1.48 15.94 -0.63
N TYR A 14 -2.68 16.51 -0.64
CA TYR A 14 -3.07 17.74 0.05
C TYR A 14 -3.81 17.48 1.37
N GLY A 15 -3.49 16.37 2.06
CA GLY A 15 -4.14 15.99 3.31
C GLY A 15 -4.18 17.10 4.36
N MET A 16 -3.09 17.84 4.56
CA MET A 16 -3.03 18.95 5.53
C MET A 16 -3.99 20.10 5.17
N GLN A 17 -4.04 20.49 3.89
CA GLN A 17 -4.89 21.56 3.40
C GLN A 17 -6.37 21.16 3.51
N ALA A 18 -6.71 19.93 3.13
CA ALA A 18 -8.06 19.41 3.26
C ALA A 18 -8.47 19.28 4.74
N SER A 19 -7.57 18.84 5.64
CA SER A 19 -7.82 18.83 7.09
C SER A 19 -8.11 20.23 7.64
N ALA A 20 -7.36 21.25 7.20
CA ALA A 20 -7.59 22.64 7.60
C ALA A 20 -8.95 23.17 7.15
N VAL A 21 -9.43 22.78 5.96
CA VAL A 21 -10.78 23.13 5.49
C VAL A 21 -11.84 22.43 6.34
N LEU A 22 -11.69 21.13 6.64
CA LEU A 22 -12.62 20.39 7.49
C LEU A 22 -12.79 21.07 8.86
N LYS A 23 -11.69 21.51 9.48
CA LYS A 23 -11.72 22.23 10.77
C LYS A 23 -12.44 23.58 10.68
N LYS A 24 -12.37 24.28 9.55
CA LYS A 24 -13.08 25.57 9.39
C LYS A 24 -14.58 25.38 9.25
N VAL A 25 -15.01 24.27 8.67
CA VAL A 25 -16.44 23.99 8.43
C VAL A 25 -17.10 23.20 9.57
N SER A 26 -16.34 22.69 10.54
CA SER A 26 -16.86 21.85 11.63
C SER A 26 -17.89 22.54 12.52
N ASN A 27 -17.87 23.88 12.60
CA ASN A 27 -18.79 24.66 13.42
C ASN A 27 -20.01 25.18 12.64
N LEU A 28 -20.15 24.80 11.36
CA LEU A 28 -21.26 25.20 10.52
C LEU A 28 -22.37 24.14 10.55
N GLU A 29 -23.63 24.59 10.55
CA GLU A 29 -24.77 23.71 10.32
C GLU A 29 -24.80 23.32 8.83
N ILE A 30 -24.39 22.09 8.51
CA ILE A 30 -24.36 21.58 7.15
C ILE A 30 -25.75 21.10 6.75
N LYS A 31 -26.38 21.77 5.78
CA LYS A 31 -27.67 21.37 5.20
C LYS A 31 -27.53 20.48 3.96
N MET A 32 -26.45 20.65 3.21
CA MET A 32 -26.18 19.92 1.97
C MET A 32 -24.70 20.03 1.59
N ILE A 33 -24.15 19.00 0.94
CA ILE A 33 -22.84 19.06 0.29
C ILE A 33 -23.04 18.83 -1.22
N CYS A 34 -22.66 19.81 -2.02
CA CYS A 34 -22.81 19.81 -3.48
C CYS A 34 -21.44 19.73 -4.16
N PRO A 35 -20.85 18.53 -4.31
CA PRO A 35 -19.57 18.37 -5.00
C PRO A 35 -19.73 18.55 -6.53
N LEU A 36 -18.64 18.88 -7.21
CA LEU A 36 -18.59 18.93 -8.68
C LEU A 36 -18.78 17.55 -9.34
N HIS A 37 -18.40 16.48 -8.64
CA HIS A 37 -18.50 15.10 -9.10
C HIS A 37 -19.23 14.23 -8.08
N ALA A 38 -19.76 13.10 -8.55
CA ALA A 38 -20.55 12.15 -7.77
C ALA A 38 -21.88 12.72 -7.25
N HIS A 39 -22.29 12.31 -6.05
CA HIS A 39 -23.63 12.56 -5.54
C HIS A 39 -23.69 13.79 -4.61
N ILE A 40 -24.84 14.47 -4.65
CA ILE A 40 -25.21 15.49 -3.66
C ILE A 40 -25.56 14.80 -2.34
N TRP A 41 -24.91 15.22 -1.25
CA TRP A 41 -25.19 14.71 0.09
C TRP A 41 -26.26 15.57 0.76
N ARG A 42 -27.34 14.95 1.23
CA ARG A 42 -28.46 15.61 1.93
C ARG A 42 -28.68 15.10 3.36
N LYS A 43 -27.97 14.04 3.73
CA LYS A 43 -27.99 13.36 5.03
C LYS A 43 -26.69 12.60 5.22
N ASP A 44 -26.50 11.99 6.39
CA ASP A 44 -25.34 11.15 6.73
C ASP A 44 -23.99 11.91 6.62
N PHE A 45 -23.98 13.20 6.92
CA PHE A 45 -22.79 14.06 6.81
C PHE A 45 -21.63 13.56 7.67
N ASP A 46 -21.92 13.06 8.88
CA ASP A 46 -20.92 12.50 9.79
C ASP A 46 -20.14 11.34 9.15
N LYS A 47 -20.78 10.55 8.29
CA LYS A 47 -20.14 9.44 7.60
C LYS A 47 -19.09 9.92 6.60
N ILE A 48 -19.42 10.90 5.77
CA ILE A 48 -18.47 11.40 4.77
C ILE A 48 -17.38 12.26 5.41
N ILE A 49 -17.71 13.05 6.43
CA ILE A 49 -16.74 13.88 7.16
C ILE A 49 -15.73 12.99 7.88
N SER A 50 -16.17 11.97 8.63
CA SER A 50 -15.26 11.04 9.32
C SER A 50 -14.34 10.26 8.37
N LEU A 51 -14.81 9.93 7.17
CA LEU A 51 -13.96 9.34 6.13
C LEU A 51 -12.88 10.33 5.65
N TYR A 52 -13.25 11.57 5.39
CA TYR A 52 -12.30 12.62 5.01
C TYR A 52 -11.29 12.93 6.13
N GLU A 53 -11.70 12.90 7.39
CA GLU A 53 -10.79 13.05 8.54
C GLU A 53 -9.73 11.94 8.57
N LYS A 54 -10.13 10.68 8.29
CA LYS A 54 -9.18 9.57 8.16
C LYS A 54 -8.23 9.75 6.98
N TRP A 55 -8.77 10.10 5.80
CA TRP A 55 -7.93 10.22 4.60
C TRP A 55 -6.97 11.41 4.68
N THR A 56 -7.40 12.53 5.23
CA THR A 56 -6.57 13.74 5.38
C THR A 56 -5.42 13.58 6.38
N SER A 57 -5.56 12.67 7.35
CA SER A 57 -4.53 12.31 8.32
C SER A 57 -3.67 11.12 7.88
N TYR A 58 -3.94 10.55 6.70
CA TYR A 58 -3.36 9.29 6.22
C TYR A 58 -3.57 8.09 7.16
N SER A 59 -4.59 8.15 8.02
CA SER A 59 -5.00 6.99 8.82
C SER A 59 -5.48 5.88 7.90
N TYR A 60 -5.00 4.67 8.16
CA TYR A 60 -5.50 3.48 7.48
C TYR A 60 -6.90 3.13 8.00
N GLU A 61 -7.71 2.51 7.13
CA GLU A 61 -9.04 2.02 7.47
C GLU A 61 -9.03 0.53 7.82
N VAL A 62 -8.04 -0.20 7.29
CA VAL A 62 -7.90 -1.64 7.45
C VAL A 62 -6.54 -1.93 8.06
N ASN A 63 -6.53 -2.46 9.29
CA ASN A 63 -5.30 -2.96 9.91
C ASN A 63 -5.00 -4.38 9.39
N SER A 64 -4.42 -4.46 8.18
CA SER A 64 -4.07 -5.71 7.50
C SER A 64 -3.05 -5.42 6.38
N VAL A 65 -2.82 -6.39 5.50
CA VAL A 65 -1.74 -6.40 4.53
C VAL A 65 -2.27 -6.29 3.09
N ALA A 66 -1.71 -5.35 2.33
CA ALA A 66 -1.86 -5.30 0.88
C ALA A 66 -0.53 -5.62 0.20
N ILE A 67 -0.49 -6.69 -0.58
CA ILE A 67 0.69 -7.17 -1.31
C ILE A 67 0.56 -6.75 -2.78
N PHE A 68 1.55 -6.02 -3.27
CA PHE A 68 1.65 -5.58 -4.66
C PHE A 68 2.87 -6.26 -5.29
N TYR A 69 2.66 -7.02 -6.36
CA TYR A 69 3.75 -7.71 -7.02
C TYR A 69 3.88 -7.42 -8.51
N GLY A 70 5.12 -7.46 -8.99
CA GLY A 70 5.49 -7.43 -10.39
C GLY A 70 6.36 -8.63 -10.74
N SER A 71 5.89 -9.46 -11.68
CA SER A 71 6.59 -10.69 -12.07
C SER A 71 6.68 -10.85 -13.59
N VAL A 72 7.83 -11.33 -14.06
CA VAL A 72 8.04 -11.67 -15.48
C VAL A 72 7.61 -13.12 -15.77
N TYR A 73 8.09 -14.07 -14.94
CA TYR A 73 7.87 -15.51 -15.11
C TYR A 73 7.22 -16.15 -13.88
N ASN A 74 6.31 -15.43 -13.21
CA ASN A 74 5.52 -15.87 -12.05
C ASN A 74 6.30 -16.26 -10.78
N ASN A 75 7.63 -16.33 -10.75
CA ASN A 75 8.35 -16.67 -9.52
C ASN A 75 8.20 -15.60 -8.42
N THR A 76 8.05 -14.33 -8.77
CA THR A 76 7.70 -13.26 -7.80
C THR A 76 6.26 -13.38 -7.34
N ALA A 77 5.35 -13.75 -8.25
CA ALA A 77 3.95 -13.98 -7.92
C ALA A 77 3.82 -15.14 -6.93
N LEU A 78 4.53 -16.25 -7.16
CA LEU A 78 4.59 -17.39 -6.25
C LEU A 78 5.08 -16.98 -4.85
N ALA A 79 6.12 -16.14 -4.75
CA ALA A 79 6.60 -15.64 -3.47
C ALA A 79 5.56 -14.77 -2.74
N ALA A 80 4.82 -13.93 -3.48
CA ALA A 80 3.73 -13.12 -2.94
C ALA A 80 2.55 -14.00 -2.45
N ASP A 81 2.19 -15.02 -3.21
CA ASP A 81 1.13 -15.98 -2.85
C ASP A 81 1.51 -16.80 -1.62
N ILE A 82 2.77 -17.26 -1.54
CA ILE A 82 3.28 -17.96 -0.34
C ILE A 82 3.20 -17.04 0.88
N LEU A 83 3.62 -15.79 0.78
CA LEU A 83 3.49 -14.84 1.88
C LEU A 83 2.02 -14.64 2.29
N ALA A 84 1.11 -14.49 1.32
CA ALA A 84 -0.31 -14.36 1.60
C ALA A 84 -0.89 -15.58 2.34
N MET A 85 -0.51 -16.79 1.91
CA MET A 85 -0.88 -18.03 2.59
C MET A 85 -0.33 -18.09 4.02
N LYS A 86 0.94 -17.73 4.24
CA LYS A 86 1.55 -17.69 5.57
C LYS A 86 0.86 -16.70 6.51
N LEU A 87 0.50 -15.52 6.01
CA LEU A 87 -0.27 -14.55 6.78
C LEU A 87 -1.66 -15.09 7.14
N ALA A 88 -2.32 -15.80 6.21
CA ALA A 88 -3.61 -16.43 6.48
C ALA A 88 -3.51 -17.59 7.50
N GLU A 89 -2.48 -18.44 7.40
CA GLU A 89 -2.18 -19.50 8.39
C GLU A 89 -1.96 -18.92 9.80
N LYS A 90 -1.37 -17.72 9.89
CA LYS A 90 -1.18 -16.97 11.14
C LYS A 90 -2.42 -16.17 11.56
N GLY A 91 -3.54 -16.31 10.88
CA GLY A 91 -4.82 -15.71 11.25
C GLY A 91 -5.06 -14.28 10.78
N ILE A 92 -4.17 -13.72 9.94
CA ILE A 92 -4.38 -12.38 9.36
C ILE A 92 -5.51 -12.45 8.32
N LYS A 93 -6.54 -11.63 8.55
CA LYS A 93 -7.73 -11.55 7.69
C LYS A 93 -7.62 -10.36 6.75
N ASN A 94 -8.37 -10.40 5.64
CA ASN A 94 -8.44 -9.32 4.65
C ASN A 94 -7.11 -9.03 3.93
N VAL A 95 -6.20 -10.01 3.83
CA VAL A 95 -5.00 -9.85 3.00
C VAL A 95 -5.43 -9.69 1.54
N LYS A 96 -4.92 -8.65 0.87
CA LYS A 96 -5.14 -8.44 -0.57
C LYS A 96 -3.85 -8.63 -1.34
N VAL A 97 -3.94 -9.25 -2.50
CA VAL A 97 -2.80 -9.49 -3.39
C VAL A 97 -3.13 -8.93 -4.77
N PHE A 98 -2.21 -8.14 -5.33
CA PHE A 98 -2.39 -7.46 -6.61
C PHE A 98 -1.20 -7.70 -7.52
N ASP A 99 -1.49 -8.13 -8.75
CA ASP A 99 -0.57 -8.03 -9.87
C ASP A 99 -0.58 -6.57 -10.37
N THR A 100 0.54 -5.87 -10.23
CA THR A 100 0.65 -4.45 -10.63
C THR A 100 0.55 -4.25 -12.14
N SER A 101 0.73 -5.32 -12.94
CA SER A 101 0.58 -5.25 -14.40
C SER A 101 -0.85 -5.44 -14.89
N LYS A 102 -1.74 -5.94 -14.03
CA LYS A 102 -3.14 -6.27 -14.39
C LYS A 102 -4.18 -5.45 -13.62
N THR A 103 -3.78 -4.79 -12.54
CA THR A 103 -4.67 -4.00 -11.70
C THR A 103 -4.52 -2.52 -12.03
N ASP A 104 -5.64 -1.81 -12.17
CA ASP A 104 -5.62 -0.36 -12.38
C ASP A 104 -4.91 0.36 -11.22
N LEU A 105 -4.05 1.32 -11.57
CA LEU A 105 -3.25 2.10 -10.64
C LEU A 105 -4.11 2.82 -9.58
N SER A 106 -5.29 3.32 -9.95
CA SER A 106 -6.17 4.03 -9.01
C SER A 106 -6.71 3.10 -7.93
N ILE A 107 -6.94 1.82 -8.25
CA ILE A 107 -7.36 0.79 -7.28
C ILE A 107 -6.22 0.49 -6.31
N MET A 108 -5.01 0.32 -6.84
CA MET A 108 -3.82 0.02 -6.02
C MET A 108 -3.47 1.18 -5.10
N LEU A 109 -3.46 2.42 -5.61
CA LEU A 109 -3.20 3.61 -4.83
C LEU A 109 -4.27 3.81 -3.74
N SER A 110 -5.55 3.66 -4.10
CA SER A 110 -6.64 3.73 -3.12
C SER A 110 -6.51 2.65 -2.03
N THR A 111 -6.05 1.46 -2.40
CA THR A 111 -5.81 0.37 -1.44
C THR A 111 -4.60 0.63 -0.54
N ALA A 112 -3.53 1.24 -1.07
CA ALA A 112 -2.38 1.64 -0.27
C ALA A 112 -2.73 2.67 0.81
N PHE A 113 -3.63 3.61 0.49
CA PHE A 113 -4.21 4.51 1.49
C PHE A 113 -5.09 3.78 2.51
N GLN A 114 -5.79 2.72 2.11
CA GLN A 114 -6.70 1.99 2.97
C GLN A 114 -6.01 1.09 3.99
N TYR A 115 -4.85 0.49 3.67
CA TYR A 115 -4.21 -0.57 4.46
C TYR A 115 -3.07 -0.06 5.34
N SER A 116 -2.87 -0.67 6.52
CA SER A 116 -1.78 -0.32 7.45
C SER A 116 -0.41 -0.82 6.98
N THR A 117 -0.35 -2.04 6.44
CA THR A 117 0.88 -2.69 5.99
C THR A 117 0.86 -2.93 4.48
N LEU A 118 1.93 -2.50 3.80
CA LEU A 118 2.10 -2.64 2.36
C LEU A 118 3.29 -3.57 2.08
N VAL A 119 3.14 -4.54 1.20
CA VAL A 119 4.27 -5.37 0.77
C VAL A 119 4.52 -5.14 -0.71
N PHE A 120 5.76 -4.85 -1.07
CA PHE A 120 6.17 -4.71 -2.47
C PHE A 120 7.07 -5.89 -2.84
N ALA A 121 6.64 -6.66 -3.84
CA ALA A 121 7.35 -7.81 -4.35
C ALA A 121 7.70 -7.62 -5.84
N ALA A 122 8.96 -7.38 -6.18
CA ALA A 122 9.33 -7.04 -7.56
C ALA A 122 10.45 -7.92 -8.11
N ALA A 123 10.30 -8.31 -9.38
CA ALA A 123 11.45 -8.78 -10.15
C ALA A 123 12.43 -7.63 -10.41
N SER A 124 13.73 -7.93 -10.37
CA SER A 124 14.75 -7.07 -10.97
C SER A 124 14.68 -7.17 -12.48
N TYR A 125 14.44 -6.04 -13.13
CA TYR A 125 14.27 -5.94 -14.58
C TYR A 125 15.13 -4.78 -15.09
N ASN A 126 16.06 -5.07 -16.00
CA ASN A 126 17.04 -4.08 -16.51
C ASN A 126 17.84 -3.35 -15.41
N ALA A 127 18.26 -4.09 -14.37
CA ALA A 127 18.90 -3.54 -13.16
C ALA A 127 18.04 -2.55 -12.37
N GLU A 128 16.76 -2.44 -12.68
CA GLU A 128 15.77 -1.60 -12.01
C GLU A 128 14.66 -2.45 -11.36
N VAL A 129 13.73 -1.78 -10.69
CA VAL A 129 12.47 -2.37 -10.21
C VAL A 129 11.55 -2.61 -11.42
N PHE A 130 10.81 -3.72 -11.42
CA PHE A 130 9.80 -3.98 -12.45
C PHE A 130 8.84 -2.77 -12.65
N ASP A 131 8.68 -2.35 -13.90
CA ASP A 131 8.13 -1.04 -14.30
C ASP A 131 6.79 -0.68 -13.62
N THR A 132 5.88 -1.64 -13.50
CA THR A 132 4.54 -1.38 -12.94
C THR A 132 4.55 -1.23 -11.43
N VAL A 133 5.47 -1.91 -10.73
CA VAL A 133 5.71 -1.69 -9.29
C VAL A 133 6.40 -0.33 -9.09
N GLN A 134 7.37 0.00 -9.95
CA GLN A 134 8.04 1.29 -9.95
C GLN A 134 7.05 2.45 -10.14
N HIS A 135 6.08 2.31 -11.04
CA HIS A 135 5.04 3.31 -11.26
C HIS A 135 4.17 3.50 -10.01
N LEU A 136 3.73 2.41 -9.38
CA LEU A 136 2.96 2.49 -8.13
C LEU A 136 3.75 3.18 -7.00
N LEU A 137 5.02 2.85 -6.81
CA LEU A 137 5.88 3.49 -5.79
C LEU A 137 6.01 5.00 -6.02
N SER A 138 6.21 5.41 -7.28
CA SER A 138 6.27 6.81 -7.67
C SER A 138 4.95 7.53 -7.35
N GLU A 139 3.81 6.91 -7.63
CA GLU A 139 2.50 7.50 -7.37
C GLU A 139 2.19 7.62 -5.88
N ILE A 140 2.53 6.60 -5.08
CA ILE A 140 2.39 6.68 -3.61
C ILE A 140 3.23 7.82 -3.05
N LYS A 141 4.47 7.98 -3.54
CA LYS A 141 5.34 9.11 -3.18
C LYS A 141 4.74 10.46 -3.61
N ASN A 142 4.23 10.56 -4.83
CA ASN A 142 3.61 11.79 -5.36
C ASN A 142 2.41 12.23 -4.51
N HIS A 143 1.67 11.27 -3.96
CA HIS A 143 0.55 11.48 -3.05
C HIS A 143 0.95 11.60 -1.58
N SER A 144 2.24 11.60 -1.26
CA SER A 144 2.78 11.84 0.07
C SER A 144 2.21 10.92 1.16
N LEU A 145 1.88 9.67 0.78
CA LEU A 145 1.40 8.69 1.75
C LEU A 145 2.41 8.51 2.89
N ALA A 146 1.89 8.40 4.10
CA ALA A 146 2.67 8.34 5.32
C ALA A 146 2.05 7.33 6.30
N ASN A 147 2.75 7.04 7.41
CA ASN A 147 2.25 6.22 8.51
C ASN A 147 1.96 4.78 8.07
N ARG A 148 2.93 4.13 7.41
CA ARG A 148 2.79 2.74 6.91
C ARG A 148 3.91 1.85 7.39
N THR A 149 3.61 0.57 7.53
CA THR A 149 4.61 -0.49 7.65
C THR A 149 4.83 -1.11 6.28
N VAL A 150 6.07 -1.42 5.91
CA VAL A 150 6.43 -1.93 4.59
C VAL A 150 7.25 -3.20 4.67
N GLY A 151 6.84 -4.25 3.96
CA GLY A 151 7.64 -5.45 3.69
C GLY A 151 8.17 -5.45 2.25
N LEU A 152 9.35 -6.04 2.03
CA LEU A 152 10.00 -6.08 0.71
C LEU A 152 10.39 -7.50 0.31
N ILE A 153 10.09 -7.85 -0.94
CA ILE A 153 10.55 -9.06 -1.61
C ILE A 153 11.15 -8.67 -2.96
N GLU A 154 12.37 -9.10 -3.25
CA GLU A 154 12.92 -9.04 -4.61
C GLU A 154 13.07 -10.42 -5.22
N ASN A 155 12.98 -10.50 -6.55
CA ASN A 155 13.37 -11.68 -7.31
C ASN A 155 14.40 -11.30 -8.38
N GLY A 156 15.55 -11.96 -8.40
CA GLY A 156 16.56 -11.77 -9.46
C GLY A 156 17.47 -12.98 -9.61
N SER A 157 18.02 -13.17 -10.82
CA SER A 157 18.88 -14.33 -11.11
C SER A 157 20.38 -14.04 -10.97
N TRP A 158 20.84 -12.92 -11.55
CA TRP A 158 22.27 -12.58 -11.64
C TRP A 158 22.64 -11.53 -10.60
N VAL A 159 22.06 -10.34 -10.72
CA VAL A 159 22.28 -9.21 -9.80
C VAL A 159 20.91 -8.65 -9.40
N PRO A 160 20.35 -9.10 -8.27
CA PRO A 160 19.13 -8.51 -7.71
C PRO A 160 19.40 -7.08 -7.24
N THR A 161 18.64 -6.12 -7.77
CA THR A 161 18.74 -4.69 -7.43
C THR A 161 17.42 -4.11 -6.91
N ALA A 162 16.30 -4.82 -7.10
CA ALA A 162 14.97 -4.28 -6.90
C ALA A 162 14.73 -3.91 -5.43
N LYS A 163 15.18 -4.74 -4.48
CA LYS A 163 15.05 -4.46 -3.04
C LYS A 163 15.72 -3.14 -2.66
N LEU A 164 16.98 -2.96 -3.08
CA LEU A 164 17.75 -1.76 -2.76
C LEU A 164 17.08 -0.49 -3.30
N LEU A 165 16.57 -0.56 -4.53
CA LEU A 165 15.91 0.56 -5.19
C LEU A 165 14.54 0.87 -4.58
N MET A 166 13.75 -0.14 -4.27
CA MET A 166 12.47 0.02 -3.53
C MET A 166 12.72 0.63 -2.16
N GLU A 167 13.68 0.09 -1.39
CA GLU A 167 14.04 0.62 -0.07
C GLU A 167 14.45 2.09 -0.14
N LYS A 168 15.32 2.46 -1.09
CA LYS A 168 15.76 3.85 -1.28
C LYS A 168 14.59 4.80 -1.53
N GLN A 169 13.60 4.39 -2.33
CA GLN A 169 12.43 5.22 -2.62
C GLN A 169 11.50 5.35 -1.41
N ILE A 170 11.28 4.25 -0.69
CA ILE A 170 10.36 4.19 0.45
C ILE A 170 10.94 4.88 1.69
N SER A 171 12.27 4.93 1.80
CA SER A 171 12.97 5.64 2.89
C SER A 171 12.70 7.16 2.90
N ALA A 172 12.24 7.70 1.76
CA ALA A 172 11.82 9.10 1.66
C ALA A 172 10.36 9.33 2.12
N TRP A 173 9.59 8.27 2.41
CA TRP A 173 8.21 8.38 2.85
C TRP A 173 8.14 8.75 4.33
N LYS A 174 7.17 9.58 4.70
CA LYS A 174 7.06 10.09 6.07
C LYS A 174 6.54 9.00 7.00
N ASN A 175 7.15 8.88 8.18
CA ASN A 175 6.73 7.95 9.24
C ASN A 175 6.43 6.53 8.71
N THR A 176 7.32 6.01 7.87
CA THR A 176 7.20 4.68 7.26
C THR A 176 8.27 3.77 7.84
N VAL A 177 7.88 2.58 8.26
CA VAL A 177 8.78 1.57 8.83
C VAL A 177 8.98 0.46 7.81
N ILE A 178 10.21 0.24 7.36
CA ILE A 178 10.56 -0.90 6.51
C ILE A 178 10.97 -2.05 7.43
N LEU A 179 10.30 -3.20 7.29
CA LEU A 179 10.54 -4.39 8.10
C LEU A 179 11.78 -5.16 7.64
N GLU A 180 12.40 -5.84 8.59
CA GLU A 180 13.36 -6.92 8.35
C GLU A 180 12.70 -8.27 8.70
N PRO A 181 13.04 -9.37 8.00
CA PRO A 181 14.00 -9.41 6.89
C PRO A 181 13.41 -8.92 5.57
N LYS A 182 14.25 -8.31 4.73
CA LYS A 182 13.94 -8.08 3.31
C LYS A 182 14.31 -9.32 2.48
N VAL A 183 13.32 -9.94 1.85
CA VAL A 183 13.48 -11.25 1.19
C VAL A 183 14.12 -11.10 -0.19
N THR A 184 15.07 -11.98 -0.51
CA THR A 184 15.63 -12.13 -1.86
C THR A 184 15.36 -13.54 -2.38
N VAL A 185 14.63 -13.64 -3.48
CA VAL A 185 14.38 -14.88 -4.22
C VAL A 185 15.34 -14.97 -5.40
N LYS A 186 16.14 -16.04 -5.49
CA LYS A 186 17.08 -16.27 -6.59
C LYS A 186 16.45 -17.13 -7.69
N SER A 187 15.94 -16.47 -8.73
CA SER A 187 15.19 -17.05 -9.84
C SER A 187 13.85 -17.67 -9.42
N ALA A 188 13.86 -18.73 -8.61
CA ALA A 188 12.68 -19.46 -8.14
C ALA A 188 12.70 -19.60 -6.61
N VAL A 189 11.53 -19.82 -6.02
CA VAL A 189 11.40 -20.05 -4.58
C VAL A 189 12.02 -21.40 -4.22
N LYS A 190 12.89 -21.38 -3.20
CA LYS A 190 13.62 -22.50 -2.62
C LYS A 190 13.53 -22.45 -1.10
N GLU A 191 14.01 -23.48 -0.42
CA GLU A 191 13.94 -23.63 1.05
C GLU A 191 14.49 -22.42 1.81
N ASP A 192 15.61 -21.86 1.36
CA ASP A 192 16.22 -20.66 1.95
C ASP A 192 15.32 -19.43 1.84
N SER A 193 14.81 -19.15 0.64
CA SER A 193 13.88 -18.04 0.43
C SER A 193 12.53 -18.26 1.13
N LEU A 194 12.09 -19.51 1.28
CA LEU A 194 10.86 -19.85 1.98
C LEU A 194 10.97 -19.59 3.48
N ALA A 195 12.12 -19.90 4.09
CA ALA A 195 12.41 -19.55 5.48
C ALA A 195 12.44 -18.02 5.70
N GLU A 196 12.98 -17.26 4.75
CA GLU A 196 12.97 -15.79 4.83
C GLU A 196 11.56 -15.21 4.65
N ILE A 197 10.72 -15.79 3.78
CA ILE A 197 9.30 -15.42 3.64
C ILE A 197 8.54 -15.68 4.95
N GLU A 198 8.80 -16.81 5.61
CA GLU A 198 8.20 -17.13 6.92
C GLU A 198 8.57 -16.08 7.97
N LYS A 199 9.85 -15.72 8.07
CA LYS A 199 10.32 -14.66 8.99
C LYS A 199 9.71 -13.29 8.68
N LEU A 200 9.56 -12.95 7.39
CA LEU A 200 8.87 -11.72 6.99
C LEU A 200 7.40 -11.76 7.41
N ALA A 201 6.72 -12.91 7.26
CA ALA A 201 5.35 -13.08 7.73
C ALA A 201 5.26 -12.87 9.25
N ASP A 202 6.18 -13.42 10.04
CA ASP A 202 6.25 -13.21 11.50
C ASP A 202 6.44 -11.73 11.85
N ALA A 203 7.36 -11.03 11.16
CA ALA A 203 7.60 -9.61 11.36
C ALA A 203 6.37 -8.75 11.04
N ILE A 204 5.63 -9.12 9.99
CA ILE A 204 4.38 -8.46 9.62
C ILE A 204 3.32 -8.68 10.69
N VAL A 205 3.11 -9.91 11.17
CA VAL A 205 2.15 -10.21 12.24
C VAL A 205 2.46 -9.39 13.48
N ALA A 206 3.72 -9.41 13.94
CA ALA A 206 4.16 -8.64 15.09
C ALA A 206 3.99 -7.11 14.92
N SER A 207 3.99 -6.61 13.69
CA SER A 207 3.76 -5.18 13.41
C SER A 207 2.28 -4.78 13.49
N LEU A 208 1.37 -5.72 13.25
CA LEU A 208 -0.09 -5.48 13.25
C LEU A 208 -0.69 -5.53 14.65
N GLU A 209 0.00 -6.18 15.60
CA GLU A 209 -0.41 -6.32 17.01
C GLU A 209 -0.04 -5.11 17.88
N LYS A 210 0.70 -4.14 17.35
CA LYS A 210 1.10 -2.89 18.02
C LYS A 210 0.05 -1.79 17.87
#